data_AF-A0A2N2DIF7-F1
#
_entry.id   AF-A0A2N2DIF7-F1
#
_cell.length_a   1.000
_cell.length_b   1.000
_cell.length_c   1.000
_cell.angle_alpha   90.00
_cell.angle_beta   90.00
_cell.angle_gamma   90.00
#
_symmetry.space_group_name_H-M   'P 1'
#
loop_
_entity.id
_entity.type
_entity.pdbx_description
1 polymer ?
#
loop_
_entity_poly.entity_id
_entity_poly.type
_entity_poly.pdbx_seq_one_letter_code
_entity_poly.pdbx_strand_id
1 'polypeptide(L)' 'MDRQPEGAALVNITAYSPKIRQQLTMGEESVNINMAVRYNSLENKTLVYVGSPLITTEY' A
#
# COMPACT_ATOMS: atom_id res chain seq x y z
N MET A 1 -9.73 11.52 21.72
CA MET A 1 -9.63 11.28 20.27
C MET A 1 -8.26 10.71 19.98
N ASP A 2 -8.20 9.47 19.51
CA ASP A 2 -6.95 8.81 19.17
C ASP A 2 -6.40 9.46 17.89
N ARG A 3 -5.30 10.21 18.01
CA ARG A 3 -4.64 10.82 16.85
C ARG A 3 -3.81 9.73 16.18
N GLN A 4 -4.34 9.16 15.09
CA GLN A 4 -3.51 8.45 14.12
C GLN A 4 -2.38 9.42 13.71
N PRO A 5 -1.11 9.00 13.78
CA PRO A 5 0.01 9.86 13.38
C PRO A 5 -0.18 10.26 11.92
N GLU A 6 -0.14 11.56 11.64
CA GLU A 6 -0.21 12.07 10.27
C GLU A 6 1.00 11.52 9.50
N GLY A 7 0.74 10.55 8.61
CA GLY A 7 1.77 9.85 7.83
C GLY A 7 1.62 8.32 7.76
N ALA A 8 0.88 7.69 8.69
CA ALA A 8 0.64 6.25 8.62
C ALA A 8 -0.50 5.90 7.64
N ALA A 9 -0.27 4.91 6.76
CA ALA A 9 -1.35 4.31 5.97
C ALA A 9 -2.34 3.65 6.93
N LEU A 10 -3.63 3.94 6.76
CA LEU A 10 -4.69 3.30 7.55
C LEU A 10 -4.78 1.80 7.25
N VAL A 11 -4.48 1.44 6.00
CA VAL A 11 -4.52 0.06 5.51
C VAL A 11 -3.37 -0.13 4.51
N ASN A 12 -2.57 -1.17 4.70
CA ASN A 12 -1.55 -1.62 3.75
C ASN A 12 -1.78 -3.10 3.42
N ILE A 13 -1.97 -3.40 2.14
CA ILE A 13 -2.31 -4.74 1.64
C ILE A 13 -1.32 -5.14 0.56
N THR A 14 -0.77 -6.34 0.69
CA THR A 14 -0.04 -7.02 -0.38
C THR A 14 -0.93 -8.07 -1.04
N ALA A 15 -0.77 -8.26 -2.34
CA ALA A 15 -1.51 -9.26 -3.10
C ALA A 15 -0.66 -9.86 -4.22
N TYR A 16 -1.14 -10.98 -4.76
CA TYR A 16 -0.56 -11.67 -5.90
C TYR A 16 -1.56 -11.75 -7.05
N SER A 17 -1.08 -11.50 -8.26
CA SER A 17 -1.79 -11.79 -9.50
C SER A 17 -0.88 -12.52 -10.49
N PRO A 18 -1.27 -13.70 -11.02
CA PRO A 18 -0.44 -14.41 -12.00
C PRO A 18 -0.31 -13.67 -13.34
N LYS A 19 -1.07 -12.58 -13.55
CA LYS A 19 -1.01 -11.75 -14.76
C LYS A 19 0.14 -10.72 -14.73
N ILE A 20 0.75 -10.48 -13.57
CA ILE A 20 1.86 -9.53 -13.42
C ILE A 20 3.16 -10.32 -13.33
N ARG A 21 4.02 -10.15 -14.33
CA ARG A 21 5.29 -10.91 -14.45
C ARG A 21 6.31 -10.55 -13.37
N GLN A 22 6.33 -9.28 -12.96
CA GLN A 22 7.27 -8.77 -11.97
C GLN A 22 6.75 -9.10 -10.59
N GLN A 23 7.51 -9.87 -9.80
CA GLN A 23 7.11 -10.29 -8.46
C GLN A 23 8.29 -10.26 -7.50
N LEU A 24 7.99 -10.07 -6.23
CA LEU A 24 8.90 -10.23 -5.11
C LEU A 24 8.54 -11.51 -4.37
N THR A 25 9.54 -12.30 -4.03
CA THR A 25 9.35 -13.47 -3.16
C THR A 25 9.68 -13.04 -1.72
N MET A 26 8.69 -13.16 -0.84
CA MET A 26 8.80 -12.84 0.58
C MET A 26 8.56 -14.11 1.39
N GLY A 27 9.65 -14.81 1.73
CA GLY A 27 9.55 -16.15 2.32
C GLY A 27 9.00 -17.17 1.34
N GLU A 28 7.88 -17.81 1.68
CA GLU A 28 7.18 -18.77 0.81
C GLU A 28 6.12 -18.11 -0.08
N GLU A 29 5.83 -16.83 0.14
CA GLU A 29 4.80 -16.10 -0.60
C GLU A 29 5.40 -15.28 -1.74
N SER A 30 4.67 -15.20 -2.85
CA SER A 30 4.97 -14.27 -3.95
C SER A 30 4.00 -13.09 -3.88
N VAL A 31 4.53 -11.88 -3.96
CA VAL A 31 3.77 -10.63 -3.94
C VAL A 31 4.13 -9.82 -5.19
N ASN A 32 3.13 -9.25 -5.85
CA ASN A 32 3.36 -8.35 -6.98
C ASN A 32 2.39 -7.17 -7.05
N ILE A 33 1.56 -7.01 -6.04
CA ILE A 33 0.70 -5.84 -5.87
C ILE A 33 0.86 -5.37 -4.44
N ASN A 34 1.04 -4.06 -4.27
CA ASN A 34 0.94 -3.40 -2.99
C ASN A 34 -0.05 -2.25 -3.07
N MET A 35 -0.94 -2.17 -2.08
CA MET A 35 -1.96 -1.14 -1.98
C MET A 35 -1.88 -0.47 -0.62
N ALA A 36 -1.79 0.85 -0.61
CA ALA A 36 -1.83 1.67 0.59
C ALA A 36 -3.02 2.64 0.54
N VAL A 37 -3.80 2.69 1.62
CA VAL A 37 -4.93 3.61 1.76
C VAL A 37 -4.68 4.54 2.93
N ARG A 38 -4.86 5.83 2.70
CA ARG A 38 -4.67 6.90 3.68
C ARG A 38 -5.83 7.88 3.59
N TYR A 39 -6.31 8.33 4.73
CA TYR A 39 -7.19 9.49 4.77
C TYR A 39 -6.35 10.76 4.96
N ASN A 40 -6.53 11.74 4.07
CA ASN A 40 -5.98 13.07 4.20
C ASN A 40 -7.08 13.99 4.79
N SER A 41 -6.93 14.37 6.06
CA SER A 41 -7.86 15.25 6.76
C SER A 41 -7.83 16.68 6.25
N LEU A 42 -6.68 17.17 5.77
CA LEU A 42 -6.51 18.53 5.26
C LEU A 42 -7.29 18.73 3.95
N GLU A 43 -7.25 17.73 3.08
CA GLU A 43 -7.97 17.76 1.79
C GLU A 43 -9.35 17.11 1.86
N ASN A 44 -9.72 16.51 3.00
CA ASN A 44 -10.93 15.71 3.19
C ASN A 44 -11.10 14.64 2.09
N LYS A 45 -10.03 13.88 1.83
CA LYS A 45 -9.97 12.88 0.74
C LYS A 45 -9.34 11.58 1.22
N THR A 46 -9.83 10.48 0.67
CA THR A 46 -9.17 9.18 0.77
C THR A 46 -8.25 8.99 -0.42
N LEU A 47 -6.96 8.82 -0.14
CA LEU A 47 -5.92 8.53 -1.12
C LEU A 47 -5.71 7.02 -1.18
N VAL A 48 -5.72 6.47 -2.39
CA VAL A 48 -5.47 5.06 -2.66
C VAL A 48 -4.27 4.98 -3.60
N TYR A 49 -3.20 4.35 -3.12
CA TYR A 49 -2.01 4.08 -3.91
C TYR A 49 -1.99 2.60 -4.26
N VAL A 50 -1.71 2.28 -5.52
CA VAL A 50 -1.53 0.91 -6.01
C VAL A 50 -0.24 0.85 -6.81
N GLY A 51 0.67 -0.04 -6.41
CA GLY A 51 1.97 -0.22 -7.04
C GLY A 51 2.29 -1.69 -7.29
N SER A 52 3.22 -1.92 -8.21
CA SER A 52 3.77 -3.25 -8.54
C SER A 52 5.29 -3.14 -8.72
N PRO A 53 6.10 -4.01 -8.09
CA PRO A 53 5.69 -5.04 -7.13
C PRO A 53 5.45 -4.50 -5.72
N LEU A 54 6.07 -3.36 -5.35
CA LEU A 54 5.95 -2.71 -4.04
C LEU A 54 6.09 -1.19 -4.17
N ILE A 55 5.36 -0.43 -3.35
CA ILE A 55 5.52 1.02 -3.22
C ILE A 55 6.68 1.27 -2.24
N THR A 56 7.77 1.89 -2.69
CA THR A 56 8.98 2.12 -1.88
C THR A 56 9.19 3.59 -1.47
N THR A 57 8.26 4.47 -1.82
CA THR A 57 8.31 5.90 -1.46
C THR A 57 7.56 6.13 -0.16
N GLU A 58 8.20 6.84 0.77
CA GLU A 58 7.54 7.46 1.91
C GLU A 58 6.77 8.71 1.42
N TYR A 59 5.54 8.90 1.88
CA TYR A 59 4.61 9.96 1.43
C TYR A 59 4.06 10.80 2.58
#